data_AF-A0A222W119-F1
#
_entry.id   AF-A0A222W119-F1
#
_cell.length_a   1.000
_cell.length_b   1.000
_cell.length_c   1.000
_cell.angle_alpha   90.00
_cell.angle_beta   90.00
_cell.angle_gamma   90.00
#
_symmetry.space_group_name_H-M   'P 1'
#
loop_
_entity.id
_entity.type
_entity.pdbx_description
1 polymer ?
#
loop_
_entity_poly.entity_id
_entity_poly.type
_entity_poly.pdbx_seq_one_letter_code
_entity_poly.pdbx_strand_id
1 'polypeptide(L)'
;MGEREVAEEFFNQDHPRASITDDATMLLNPGQVLDNIATAMERVDLDISVEVSIDDDVAPLTELHAMVGNLMMGPTLAVHVVNTAMRIMSARYPADLVTRPLPAEYDLRTIVALPIEDDHHDIATTIFNQRTTATADLTEDDLFDLYEQLDVPAQLQIFMALFFMYGTKIGAMKHRTGIP
;
A
#
# COMPACT_ATOMS: atom_id res chain seq x y z
N MET A 1 18.04 1.29 27.20
CA MET A 1 17.93 0.34 26.08
C MET A 1 19.28 0.34 25.39
N GLY A 2 19.95 -0.81 25.30
CA GLY A 2 21.33 -0.88 24.79
C GLY A 2 21.36 -1.01 23.27
N GLU A 3 22.35 -0.43 22.59
CA GLU A 3 22.55 -0.51 21.13
C GLU A 3 22.47 -1.94 20.57
N ARG A 4 22.86 -2.93 21.38
CA ARG A 4 22.82 -4.36 21.03
C ARG A 4 21.41 -4.94 20.96
N GLU A 5 20.50 -4.47 21.80
CA GLU A 5 19.09 -4.89 21.83
C GLU A 5 18.36 -4.33 20.61
N VAL A 6 18.67 -3.07 20.24
CA VAL A 6 18.13 -2.41 19.04
C VAL A 6 18.61 -3.07 17.75
N ALA A 7 19.88 -3.49 17.68
CA ALA A 7 20.41 -4.24 16.54
C ALA A 7 19.77 -5.62 16.41
N GLU A 8 19.56 -6.35 17.52
CA GLU A 8 18.89 -7.65 17.52
C GLU A 8 17.41 -7.55 17.10
N GLU A 9 16.70 -6.49 17.52
CA GLU A 9 15.33 -6.20 17.07
C GLU A 9 15.23 -5.93 15.56
N PHE A 10 16.19 -5.23 14.96
CA PHE A 10 16.16 -4.88 13.54
C PHE A 10 16.42 -6.07 12.59
N PHE A 11 17.22 -7.04 13.03
CA PHE A 11 17.43 -8.27 12.25
C PHE A 11 16.38 -9.36 12.54
N ASN A 12 15.48 -9.12 13.49
CA ASN A 12 14.36 -10.02 13.75
C ASN A 12 13.24 -9.77 12.74
N GLN A 13 13.01 -10.74 11.85
CA GLN A 13 11.96 -10.69 10.83
C GLN A 13 10.53 -10.69 11.42
N ASP A 14 10.38 -11.11 12.68
CA ASP A 14 9.09 -11.09 13.38
C ASP A 14 8.84 -9.75 14.11
N HIS A 15 9.77 -8.79 14.02
CA HIS A 15 9.66 -7.50 14.68
C HIS A 15 9.13 -6.43 13.71
N PRO A 16 8.07 -5.66 14.08
CA PRO A 16 7.38 -4.75 13.14
C PRO A 16 8.22 -3.53 12.73
N ARG A 17 9.32 -3.27 13.43
CA ARG A 17 10.15 -2.08 13.24
C ARG A 17 11.03 -2.23 12.00
N ALA A 18 10.80 -1.38 11.01
CA ALA A 18 11.56 -1.39 9.76
C ALA A 18 12.78 -0.46 9.75
N SER A 19 13.01 0.34 10.80
CA SER A 19 14.21 1.19 10.90
C SER A 19 14.89 1.25 12.27
N ILE A 20 16.21 1.51 12.25
CA ILE A 20 16.98 2.02 13.38
C ILE A 20 17.41 3.45 13.07
N THR A 21 17.17 4.37 14.01
CA THR A 21 17.71 5.74 13.95
C THR A 21 18.82 5.86 14.99
N ASP A 22 20.03 6.20 14.57
CA ASP A 22 21.12 6.66 15.43
C ASP A 22 21.49 8.08 15.01
N ASP A 23 21.31 9.06 15.91
CA ASP A 23 21.49 10.54 15.93
C ASP A 23 21.71 11.36 14.63
N ALA A 24 22.17 10.78 13.51
CA ALA A 24 22.25 11.38 12.18
C ALA A 24 21.90 10.43 10.99
N THR A 25 21.69 9.12 11.21
CA THR A 25 21.49 8.13 10.14
C THR A 25 20.31 7.21 10.46
N MET A 26 19.35 7.13 9.53
CA MET A 26 18.29 6.11 9.55
C MET A 26 18.76 4.92 8.70
N LEU A 27 18.93 3.76 9.34
CA LEU A 27 19.06 2.49 8.63
C LEU A 27 17.67 1.91 8.44
N LEU A 28 17.22 1.85 7.20
CA LEU A 28 15.91 1.33 6.81
C LEU A 28 16.06 -0.08 6.21
N ASN A 29 15.13 -0.98 6.54
CA ASN A 29 14.92 -2.26 5.88
C ASN A 29 13.66 -2.16 5.00
N PRO A 30 13.79 -1.86 3.68
CA PRO A 30 12.65 -1.73 2.78
C PRO A 30 11.81 -3.01 2.68
N GLY A 31 12.46 -4.18 2.77
CA GLY A 31 11.76 -5.48 2.72
C GLY A 31 10.74 -5.60 3.85
N GLN A 32 11.12 -5.18 5.07
CA GLN A 32 10.22 -5.20 6.21
C GLN A 32 9.00 -4.28 6.00
N VAL A 33 9.18 -3.09 5.41
CA VAL A 33 8.04 -2.20 5.11
C VAL A 33 7.09 -2.87 4.12
N LEU A 34 7.61 -3.52 3.07
CA LEU A 34 6.79 -4.24 2.10
C LEU A 34 6.03 -5.42 2.76
N ASP A 35 6.68 -6.16 3.65
CA ASP A 35 6.04 -7.26 4.39
C ASP A 35 4.97 -6.75 5.36
N ASN A 36 5.21 -5.61 6.02
CA ASN A 36 4.22 -4.95 6.87
C ASN A 36 3.00 -4.50 6.06
N ILE A 37 3.18 -3.92 4.86
CA ILE A 37 2.07 -3.59 3.93
C ILE A 37 1.23 -4.83 3.66
N ALA A 38 1.85 -5.95 3.28
CA ALA A 38 1.13 -7.17 2.96
C ALA A 38 0.34 -7.70 4.17
N THR A 39 0.96 -7.69 5.35
CA THR A 39 0.33 -8.11 6.61
C THR A 39 -0.87 -7.22 6.97
N ALA A 40 -0.73 -5.90 6.85
CA ALA A 40 -1.81 -4.95 7.08
C ALA A 40 -2.97 -5.18 6.10
N MET A 41 -2.68 -5.43 4.82
CA MET A 41 -3.70 -5.72 3.82
C MET A 41 -4.43 -7.05 4.09
N GLU A 42 -3.71 -8.09 4.51
CA GLU A 42 -4.31 -9.38 4.90
C GLU A 42 -5.24 -9.20 6.11
N ARG A 43 -4.86 -8.37 7.09
CA ARG A 43 -5.73 -8.03 8.23
C ARG A 43 -7.02 -7.35 7.80
N VAL A 44 -6.97 -6.37 6.88
CA VAL A 44 -8.17 -5.71 6.32
C VAL A 44 -9.11 -6.72 5.64
N ASP A 45 -8.54 -7.69 4.91
CA ASP A 45 -9.33 -8.74 4.27
C ASP A 45 -9.86 -9.79 5.25
N LEU A 46 -9.22 -10.03 6.38
CA LEU A 46 -9.76 -10.92 7.41
C LEU A 46 -10.85 -10.23 8.25
N ASP A 47 -10.67 -8.95 8.57
CA ASP A 47 -11.62 -8.16 9.34
C ASP A 47 -11.65 -6.72 8.81
N ILE A 48 -12.73 -6.37 8.11
CA ILE A 48 -12.88 -5.03 7.53
C ILE A 48 -13.20 -3.96 8.59
N SER A 49 -13.56 -4.37 9.81
CA SER A 49 -13.82 -3.48 10.93
C SER A 49 -12.56 -3.11 11.70
N VAL A 50 -11.43 -3.77 11.40
CA VAL A 50 -10.14 -3.42 12.00
C VAL A 50 -9.73 -2.03 11.53
N GLU A 51 -9.45 -1.14 12.48
CA GLU A 51 -8.83 0.13 12.19
C GLU A 51 -7.36 -0.14 11.85
N VAL A 52 -6.94 0.25 10.65
CA VAL A 52 -5.54 0.16 10.20
C VAL A 52 -4.94 1.54 10.17
N SER A 53 -3.83 1.70 10.85
CA SER A 53 -2.99 2.88 10.85
C SER A 53 -1.79 2.62 9.95
N ILE A 54 -1.60 3.44 8.91
CA ILE A 54 -0.40 3.33 8.06
C ILE A 54 0.86 3.57 8.91
N ASP A 55 0.81 4.51 9.85
CA ASP A 55 1.97 4.86 10.69
C ASP A 55 2.36 3.71 11.63
N ASP A 56 1.37 3.01 12.22
CA ASP A 56 1.62 1.96 13.21
C ASP A 56 1.71 0.54 12.62
N ASP A 57 0.89 0.23 11.61
CA ASP A 57 0.78 -1.13 11.05
C ASP A 57 1.65 -1.35 9.80
N VAL A 58 2.05 -0.27 9.11
CA VAL A 58 2.89 -0.34 7.91
C VAL A 58 4.29 0.17 8.19
N ALA A 59 4.42 1.48 8.33
CA ALA A 59 5.68 2.15 8.60
C ALA A 59 5.41 3.62 8.94
N PRO A 60 6.17 4.22 9.88
CA PRO A 60 6.13 5.64 10.15
C PRO A 60 6.31 6.48 8.89
N LEU A 61 5.67 7.65 8.84
CA LEU A 61 5.76 8.56 7.69
C LEU A 61 7.22 8.89 7.29
N THR A 62 8.13 8.99 8.26
CA THR A 62 9.55 9.24 8.01
C THR A 62 10.25 8.10 7.27
N GLU A 63 9.89 6.85 7.55
CA GLU A 63 10.40 5.67 6.85
C GLU A 63 9.86 5.62 5.42
N LEU A 64 8.57 5.89 5.23
CA LEU A 64 7.95 5.98 3.90
C LEU A 64 8.58 7.11 3.07
N HIS A 65 8.82 8.28 3.67
CA HIS A 65 9.56 9.36 3.02
C HIS A 65 10.98 8.93 2.64
N ALA A 66 11.68 8.17 3.48
CA ALA A 66 13.00 7.65 3.15
C ALA A 66 12.95 6.63 2.00
N MET A 67 11.94 5.76 1.94
CA MET A 67 11.75 4.84 0.82
C MET A 67 11.57 5.60 -0.51
N VAL A 68 10.67 6.57 -0.52
CA VAL A 68 10.34 7.29 -1.75
C VAL A 68 11.46 8.26 -2.13
N GLY A 69 11.93 9.09 -1.20
CA GLY A 69 12.87 10.17 -1.46
C GLY A 69 14.33 9.74 -1.55
N ASN A 70 14.77 8.80 -0.70
CA ASN A 70 16.17 8.40 -0.65
C ASN A 70 16.45 7.14 -1.46
N LEU A 71 15.49 6.22 -1.52
CA LEU A 71 15.64 4.93 -2.22
C LEU A 71 14.90 4.89 -3.57
N MET A 72 14.17 5.95 -3.93
CA MET A 72 13.41 6.05 -5.19
C MET A 72 12.36 4.93 -5.36
N MET A 73 11.80 4.42 -4.26
CA MET A 73 10.92 3.24 -4.25
C MET A 73 9.42 3.57 -4.34
N GLY A 74 9.04 4.77 -4.78
CA GLY A 74 7.62 5.13 -4.91
C GLY A 74 6.83 4.23 -5.86
N PRO A 75 7.33 3.95 -7.09
CA PRO A 75 6.70 2.97 -7.98
C PRO A 75 6.65 1.57 -7.35
N THR A 76 7.71 1.15 -6.66
CA THR A 76 7.77 -0.14 -5.96
C THR A 76 6.66 -0.28 -4.92
N LEU A 77 6.41 0.76 -4.12
CA LEU A 77 5.33 0.78 -3.14
C LEU A 77 3.96 0.61 -3.80
N ALA A 78 3.69 1.35 -4.88
CA ALA A 78 2.42 1.27 -5.60
C ALA A 78 2.19 -0.10 -6.23
N VAL A 79 3.20 -0.62 -6.94
CA VAL A 79 3.19 -1.96 -7.55
C VAL A 79 2.94 -3.03 -6.49
N HIS A 80 3.66 -2.94 -5.36
CA HIS A 80 3.53 -3.90 -4.27
C HIS A 80 2.11 -3.93 -3.69
N VAL A 81 1.51 -2.76 -3.44
CA VAL A 81 0.13 -2.66 -2.94
C VAL A 81 -0.85 -3.30 -3.94
N VAL A 82 -0.83 -2.93 -5.21
CA VAL A 82 -1.85 -3.41 -6.16
C VAL A 82 -1.68 -4.89 -6.52
N ASN A 83 -0.45 -5.39 -6.61
CA ASN A 83 -0.18 -6.81 -6.83
C ASN A 83 -0.58 -7.63 -5.59
N THR A 84 -0.27 -7.15 -4.39
CA THR A 84 -0.70 -7.79 -3.14
C THR A 84 -2.21 -7.79 -3.00
N ALA A 85 -2.88 -6.69 -3.33
CA ALA A 85 -4.34 -6.61 -3.38
C ALA A 85 -4.91 -7.71 -4.28
N MET A 86 -4.39 -7.85 -5.50
CA MET A 86 -4.87 -8.87 -6.44
C MET A 86 -4.59 -10.28 -5.96
N ARG A 87 -3.44 -10.54 -5.34
CA ARG A 87 -3.10 -11.84 -4.74
C ARG A 87 -4.11 -12.23 -3.66
N ILE A 88 -4.37 -11.33 -2.71
CA ILE A 88 -5.32 -11.56 -1.61
C ILE A 88 -6.75 -11.74 -2.15
N MET A 89 -7.19 -10.81 -3.00
CA MET A 89 -8.55 -10.84 -3.57
C MET A 89 -8.80 -12.12 -4.40
N SER A 90 -7.85 -12.51 -5.24
CA SER A 90 -7.99 -13.69 -6.11
C SER A 90 -7.98 -15.01 -5.34
N ALA A 91 -7.42 -15.04 -4.13
CA ALA A 91 -7.41 -16.24 -3.30
C ALA A 91 -8.78 -16.56 -2.67
N ARG A 92 -9.67 -15.57 -2.56
CA ARG A 92 -10.91 -15.70 -1.76
C ARG A 92 -12.19 -15.34 -2.50
N TYR A 93 -12.15 -14.39 -3.45
CA TYR A 93 -13.35 -13.85 -4.08
C TYR A 93 -13.52 -14.33 -5.54
N PRO A 94 -14.76 -14.35 -6.07
CA PRO A 94 -15.02 -14.68 -7.47
C PRO A 94 -14.27 -13.77 -8.45
N ALA A 95 -13.66 -14.37 -9.47
CA ALA A 95 -12.81 -13.67 -10.43
C ALA A 95 -13.52 -12.49 -11.11
N ASP A 96 -14.82 -12.59 -11.40
CA ASP A 96 -15.60 -11.53 -12.05
C ASP A 96 -15.79 -10.27 -11.17
N LEU A 97 -15.63 -10.40 -9.86
CA LEU A 97 -15.62 -9.28 -8.92
C LEU A 97 -14.22 -8.71 -8.74
N VAL A 98 -13.22 -9.59 -8.67
CA VAL A 98 -11.81 -9.20 -8.49
C VAL A 98 -11.33 -8.38 -9.70
N THR A 99 -11.61 -8.85 -10.92
CA THR A 99 -11.13 -8.20 -12.15
C THR A 99 -12.00 -7.05 -12.63
N ARG A 100 -13.08 -6.72 -11.90
CA ARG A 100 -13.92 -5.58 -12.25
C ARG A 100 -13.23 -4.29 -11.84
N PRO A 101 -13.02 -3.32 -12.76
CA PRO A 101 -12.47 -2.03 -12.39
C PRO A 101 -13.42 -1.29 -11.45
N LEU A 102 -12.87 -0.34 -10.70
CA LEU A 102 -13.66 0.64 -9.95
C LEU A 102 -14.57 1.41 -10.93
N PRO A 103 -15.83 1.71 -10.55
CA PRO A 103 -16.73 2.52 -11.36
C PRO A 103 -16.15 3.90 -11.70
N ALA A 104 -16.60 4.52 -12.79
CA ALA A 104 -16.11 5.83 -13.19
C ALA A 104 -16.49 6.94 -12.19
N GLU A 105 -17.58 6.74 -11.46
CA GLU A 105 -18.08 7.60 -10.39
C GLU A 105 -17.44 7.32 -9.02
N TYR A 106 -16.51 6.36 -8.93
CA TYR A 106 -15.81 6.07 -7.69
C TYR A 106 -14.93 7.25 -7.29
N ASP A 107 -15.14 7.75 -6.07
CA ASP A 107 -14.31 8.79 -5.48
C ASP A 107 -13.97 8.43 -4.03
N LEU A 108 -12.72 8.03 -3.80
CA LEU A 108 -12.24 7.63 -2.48
C LEU A 108 -12.41 8.74 -1.44
N ARG A 109 -12.28 10.00 -1.85
CA ARG A 109 -12.29 11.17 -0.94
C ARG A 109 -13.67 11.42 -0.34
N THR A 110 -14.71 10.88 -0.97
CA THR A 110 -16.08 10.90 -0.45
C THR A 110 -16.35 9.80 0.58
N ILE A 111 -15.49 8.79 0.64
CA ILE A 111 -15.62 7.60 1.47
C ILE A 111 -14.67 7.68 2.68
N VAL A 112 -13.42 8.10 2.43
CA VAL A 112 -12.36 8.22 3.44
C VAL A 112 -11.84 9.65 3.42
N ALA A 113 -11.80 10.30 4.59
CA ALA A 113 -11.33 11.66 4.75
C ALA A 113 -9.79 11.73 4.67
N LEU A 114 -9.25 11.57 3.46
CA LEU A 114 -7.82 11.63 3.17
C LEU A 114 -7.49 12.95 2.47
N PRO A 115 -6.37 13.60 2.82
CA PRO A 115 -5.89 14.79 2.13
C PRO A 115 -5.20 14.39 0.81
N ILE A 116 -5.98 13.93 -0.16
CA ILE A 116 -5.50 13.51 -1.48
C ILE A 116 -6.00 14.52 -2.52
N GLU A 117 -5.07 15.03 -3.34
CA GLU A 117 -5.37 15.90 -4.46
C GLU A 117 -6.05 15.14 -5.61
N ASP A 118 -6.85 15.84 -6.41
CA ASP A 118 -7.62 15.29 -7.54
C ASP A 118 -6.74 14.44 -8.48
N ASP A 119 -5.61 14.99 -8.93
CA ASP A 119 -4.71 14.31 -9.87
C ASP A 119 -4.10 13.04 -9.26
N HIS A 120 -3.76 13.06 -7.96
CA HIS A 120 -3.21 11.89 -7.27
C HIS A 120 -4.26 10.79 -7.08
N HIS A 121 -5.52 11.15 -6.84
CA HIS A 121 -6.63 10.20 -6.81
C HIS A 121 -6.84 9.55 -8.19
N ASP A 122 -6.77 10.33 -9.26
CA ASP A 122 -6.97 9.84 -10.63
C ASP A 122 -5.83 8.92 -11.08
N ILE A 123 -4.59 9.25 -10.72
CA ILE A 123 -3.43 8.37 -10.93
C ILE A 123 -3.61 7.05 -10.16
N ALA A 124 -3.96 7.10 -8.87
CA ALA A 124 -4.19 5.89 -8.07
C ALA A 124 -5.31 5.03 -8.66
N THR A 125 -6.43 5.64 -9.07
CA THR A 125 -7.55 4.94 -9.71
C THR A 125 -7.11 4.27 -11.01
N THR A 126 -6.31 4.97 -11.81
CA THR A 126 -5.74 4.45 -13.07
C THR A 126 -4.89 3.22 -12.80
N ILE A 127 -3.94 3.30 -11.87
CA ILE A 127 -3.04 2.20 -11.50
C ILE A 127 -3.83 1.00 -10.96
N PHE A 128 -4.78 1.24 -10.07
CA PHE A 128 -5.60 0.19 -9.48
C PHE A 128 -6.42 -0.53 -10.55
N ASN A 129 -7.08 0.22 -11.44
CA ASN A 129 -7.88 -0.33 -12.53
C ASN A 129 -7.03 -1.07 -13.56
N GLN A 130 -5.86 -0.52 -13.91
CA GLN A 130 -4.89 -1.19 -14.77
C GLN A 130 -4.52 -2.55 -14.18
N ARG A 131 -4.18 -2.62 -12.88
CA ARG A 131 -3.86 -3.91 -12.25
C ARG A 131 -5.04 -4.87 -12.24
N THR A 132 -6.26 -4.41 -11.95
CA THR A 132 -7.44 -5.31 -11.89
C THR A 132 -7.83 -5.90 -13.24
N THR A 133 -7.47 -5.24 -14.33
CA THR A 133 -7.77 -5.68 -15.71
C THR A 133 -6.58 -6.37 -16.39
N ALA A 134 -5.39 -6.27 -15.82
CA ALA A 134 -4.18 -6.93 -16.29
C ALA A 134 -4.21 -8.45 -16.02
N THR A 135 -3.63 -9.21 -16.95
CA THR A 135 -3.44 -10.68 -16.82
C THR A 135 -2.17 -11.05 -16.06
N ALA A 136 -1.25 -10.09 -15.88
CA ALA A 136 -0.01 -10.25 -15.14
C ALA A 136 0.08 -9.19 -14.03
N ASP A 137 1.01 -9.41 -13.11
CA ASP A 137 1.40 -8.40 -12.13
C ASP A 137 1.99 -7.17 -12.83
N LEU A 138 1.73 -5.99 -12.26
CA LEU A 138 2.38 -4.76 -12.71
C LEU A 138 3.84 -4.77 -12.26
N THR A 139 4.65 -4.02 -13.00
CA THR A 139 6.07 -3.76 -12.73
C THR A 139 6.28 -2.26 -12.57
N GLU A 140 7.46 -1.87 -12.09
CA GLU A 140 7.81 -0.45 -11.94
C GLU A 140 7.84 0.28 -13.29
N ASP A 141 8.22 -0.42 -14.36
CA ASP A 141 8.24 0.10 -15.73
C ASP A 141 6.82 0.48 -16.21
N ASP A 142 5.79 -0.24 -15.77
CA ASP A 142 4.39 0.07 -16.10
C ASP A 142 3.93 1.41 -15.49
N LEU A 143 4.63 1.90 -14.47
CA LEU A 143 4.31 3.13 -13.75
C LEU A 143 5.28 4.27 -14.06
N PHE A 144 6.32 4.03 -14.86
CA PHE A 144 7.41 4.99 -15.09
C PHE A 144 6.89 6.37 -15.51
N ASP A 145 6.07 6.43 -16.56
CA ASP A 145 5.53 7.69 -17.10
C ASP A 145 4.60 8.41 -16.11
N LEU A 146 3.89 7.67 -15.26
CA LEU A 146 3.00 8.24 -14.25
C LEU A 146 3.76 8.85 -13.08
N TYR A 147 4.95 8.32 -12.77
CA TYR A 147 5.74 8.69 -11.60
C TYR A 147 6.87 9.68 -11.90
N GLU A 148 7.31 9.81 -13.16
CA GLU A 148 8.48 10.61 -13.55
C GLU A 148 8.45 12.05 -13.01
N GLN A 149 7.27 12.66 -12.94
CA GLN A 149 7.09 14.07 -12.56
C GLN A 149 6.59 14.28 -11.13
N LEU A 150 6.32 13.20 -10.40
CA LEU A 150 5.73 13.29 -9.07
C LEU A 150 6.79 13.54 -8.00
N ASP A 151 6.52 14.49 -7.12
CA ASP A 151 7.33 14.69 -5.93
C ASP A 151 7.03 13.62 -4.86
N VAL A 152 7.86 13.59 -3.81
CA VAL A 152 7.74 12.59 -2.74
C VAL A 152 6.35 12.61 -2.08
N PRO A 153 5.79 13.78 -1.68
CA PRO A 153 4.43 13.86 -1.16
C PRO A 153 3.36 13.27 -2.09
N ALA A 154 3.41 13.58 -3.39
CA ALA A 154 2.47 13.06 -4.38
C ALA A 154 2.51 11.53 -4.47
N GLN A 155 3.71 10.96 -4.53
CA GLN A 155 3.90 9.50 -4.57
C GLN A 155 3.36 8.82 -3.30
N LEU A 156 3.53 9.43 -2.13
CA LEU A 156 2.96 8.94 -0.87
C LEU A 156 1.43 9.04 -0.83
N GLN A 157 0.85 10.12 -1.38
CA GLN A 157 -0.61 10.24 -1.51
C GLN A 157 -1.19 9.14 -2.40
N ILE A 158 -0.53 8.81 -3.52
CA ILE A 158 -0.95 7.70 -4.40
C ILE A 158 -0.83 6.37 -3.67
N PHE A 159 0.27 6.11 -2.97
CA PHE A 159 0.43 4.91 -2.15
C PHE A 159 -0.73 4.75 -1.13
N MET A 160 -1.04 5.80 -0.38
CA MET A 160 -2.16 5.78 0.57
C MET A 160 -3.49 5.52 -0.15
N ALA A 161 -3.74 6.23 -1.25
CA ALA A 161 -4.96 6.06 -2.04
C ALA A 161 -5.15 4.60 -2.50
N LEU A 162 -4.10 3.96 -3.02
CA LEU A 162 -4.13 2.56 -3.45
C LEU A 162 -4.45 1.60 -2.30
N PHE A 163 -3.87 1.84 -1.11
CA PHE A 163 -4.15 1.02 0.08
C PHE A 163 -5.63 1.11 0.49
N PHE A 164 -6.19 2.31 0.54
CA PHE A 164 -7.60 2.49 0.92
C PHE A 164 -8.57 2.06 -0.19
N MET A 165 -8.22 2.22 -1.47
CA MET A 165 -8.99 1.67 -2.60
C MET A 165 -9.15 0.16 -2.47
N TYR A 166 -8.07 -0.56 -2.13
CA TYR A 166 -8.14 -1.98 -1.80
C TYR A 166 -9.16 -2.28 -0.69
N GLY A 167 -9.09 -1.55 0.44
CA GLY A 167 -10.03 -1.73 1.56
C GLY A 167 -11.49 -1.53 1.15
N THR A 168 -11.79 -0.46 0.40
CA THR A 168 -13.15 -0.21 -0.09
C THR A 168 -13.64 -1.30 -1.05
N LYS A 169 -12.76 -1.82 -1.93
CA LYS A 169 -13.09 -2.90 -2.86
C LYS A 169 -13.34 -4.22 -2.13
N ILE A 170 -12.52 -4.57 -1.14
CA ILE A 170 -12.77 -5.71 -0.25
C ILE A 170 -14.11 -5.58 0.44
N GLY A 171 -14.39 -4.42 1.05
CA GLY A 171 -15.68 -4.17 1.71
C GLY A 171 -16.87 -4.39 0.79
N ALA A 172 -16.79 -3.89 -0.46
CA ALA A 172 -17.82 -4.10 -1.47
C ALA A 172 -17.98 -5.58 -1.85
N MET A 173 -16.88 -6.34 -1.99
CA MET A 173 -16.93 -7.77 -2.32
C MET A 173 -17.46 -8.62 -1.17
N LYS A 174 -17.05 -8.34 0.09
CA LYS A 174 -17.61 -9.00 1.28
C LYS A 174 -19.11 -8.77 1.38
N HIS A 175 -19.56 -7.53 1.20
CA HIS A 175 -20.99 -7.21 1.19
C HIS A 175 -21.75 -7.99 0.11
N ARG A 176 -21.17 -8.13 -1.08
CA ARG A 176 -21.80 -8.82 -2.21
C ARG A 176 -21.81 -10.35 -2.09
N THR A 177 -20.77 -10.94 -1.50
CA THR A 177 -20.57 -12.40 -1.46
C THR A 177 -20.97 -13.04 -0.13
N GLY A 178 -21.04 -12.27 0.96
CA GLY A 178 -21.25 -12.78 2.31
C GLY A 178 -20.05 -13.54 2.89
N ILE A 179 -18.89 -13.50 2.22
CA ILE A 179 -17.64 -14.07 2.74
C ILE A 179 -17.16 -13.17 3.88
N PRO A 180 -16.87 -13.74 5.08
CA PRO A 180 -16.45 -12.97 6.24
C PRO A 180 -15.08 -12.33 6.05
#